data_AF-A0A0C1RRJ8-F1
#
_entry.id   AF-A0A0C1RRJ8-F1
#
_cell.length_a   1.000
_cell.length_b   1.000
_cell.length_c   1.000
_cell.angle_alpha   90.00
_cell.angle_beta   90.00
_cell.angle_gamma   90.00
#
_symmetry.space_group_name_H-M   'P 1'
#
loop_
_entity.id
_entity.type
_entity.pdbx_description
1 polymer ?
#
loop_
_entity_poly.entity_id
_entity_poly.type
_entity_poly.pdbx_seq_one_letter_code
_entity_poly.pdbx_strand_id
1 'polypeptide(L)'
;MLTVTRVKKLNAIIDTTPVWKTIIDALKNLEPAGRLVINAIRKEDRDKNHLMQLDYGDHLWMEKEIKSVANVTRRDIEEFLTLAALIPIIPEVEEFPLNEVNRALVEIKEGKIHGAKVLRINGH
;
A
#
# COMPACT_ATOMS: atom_id res chain seq x y z
N MET A 1 16.25 -23.58 -23.82
CA MET A 1 16.89 -23.04 -22.60
C MET A 1 16.20 -21.71 -22.31
N LEU A 2 15.19 -21.71 -21.43
CA LEU A 2 14.45 -20.49 -21.08
C LEU A 2 15.33 -19.68 -20.12
N THR A 3 15.76 -18.50 -20.55
CA THR A 3 16.48 -17.56 -19.70
C THR A 3 15.53 -17.08 -18.61
N VAL A 4 15.69 -17.60 -17.39
CA VAL A 4 14.99 -17.06 -16.23
C VAL A 4 15.55 -15.67 -16.00
N THR A 5 14.83 -14.64 -16.45
CA THR A 5 15.12 -13.26 -16.09
C THR A 5 15.00 -13.16 -14.57
N ARG A 6 16.13 -13.10 -13.87
CA ARG A 6 16.15 -12.91 -12.42
C ARG A 6 15.42 -11.61 -12.14
N VAL A 7 14.32 -11.68 -11.39
CA VAL A 7 13.56 -10.50 -10.99
C VAL A 7 14.55 -9.55 -10.29
N LYS A 8 14.68 -8.33 -10.85
CA LYS A 8 15.57 -7.32 -10.29
C LYS A 8 15.05 -6.94 -8.91
N LYS A 9 15.94 -6.88 -7.91
CA LYS A 9 15.57 -6.39 -6.59
C LYS A 9 15.23 -4.90 -6.65
N LEU A 10 14.50 -4.43 -5.64
CA LEU A 10 13.87 -3.11 -5.62
C LEU A 10 14.60 -2.17 -4.65
N ASN A 11 14.71 -0.89 -5.01
CA ASN A 11 15.21 0.13 -4.08
C ASN A 11 14.19 0.48 -3.00
N ALA A 12 12.90 0.39 -3.32
CA ALA A 12 11.82 0.67 -2.39
C ALA A 12 10.61 -0.23 -2.65
N ILE A 13 9.88 -0.57 -1.59
CA ILE A 13 8.62 -1.30 -1.63
C ILE A 13 7.63 -0.58 -0.72
N ILE A 14 6.39 -0.40 -1.18
CA ILE A 14 5.29 0.12 -0.36
C ILE A 14 4.32 -1.03 -0.10
N ASP A 15 4.10 -1.37 1.17
CA ASP A 15 3.14 -2.38 1.58
C ASP A 15 1.87 -1.70 2.13
N THR A 16 0.75 -1.95 1.47
CA THR A 16 -0.58 -1.47 1.87
C THR A 16 -1.48 -2.60 2.37
N THR A 17 -0.91 -3.78 2.61
CA THR A 17 -1.67 -4.98 2.92
C THR A 17 -1.93 -5.09 4.42
N PRO A 18 -2.97 -5.82 4.87
CA PRO A 18 -3.20 -6.06 6.29
C PRO A 18 -2.41 -7.25 6.84
N VAL A 19 -1.58 -7.94 6.04
CA VAL A 19 -0.92 -9.22 6.42
C VAL A 19 0.56 -9.06 6.78
N TRP A 20 1.09 -9.97 7.59
CA TRP A 20 2.50 -9.96 8.00
C TRP A 20 3.42 -10.71 7.05
N LYS A 21 2.92 -11.74 6.35
CA LYS A 21 3.74 -12.51 5.40
C LYS A 21 4.43 -11.64 4.35
N THR A 22 3.71 -10.64 3.82
CA THR A 22 4.23 -9.74 2.78
C THR A 22 5.41 -8.90 3.26
N ILE A 23 5.50 -8.61 4.57
CA ILE A 23 6.63 -7.88 5.15
C ILE A 23 7.90 -8.70 4.99
N ILE A 24 7.88 -9.98 5.38
CA ILE A 24 9.04 -10.87 5.27
C ILE A 24 9.44 -11.07 3.81
N ASP A 25 8.47 -11.35 2.94
CA ASP A 25 8.72 -11.57 1.51
C ASP A 25 9.25 -10.31 0.82
N ALA A 26 8.78 -9.12 1.18
CA ALA A 26 9.26 -7.86 0.62
C ALA A 26 10.74 -7.60 0.96
N LEU A 27 11.18 -7.87 2.19
CA LEU A 27 12.57 -7.60 2.61
C LEU A 27 13.61 -8.40 1.82
N LYS A 28 13.28 -9.62 1.41
CA LYS A 28 14.13 -10.47 0.54
C LYS A 28 14.39 -9.80 -0.82
N ASN A 29 13.41 -9.03 -1.28
CA ASN A 29 13.38 -8.40 -2.59
C ASN A 29 13.97 -6.98 -2.61
N LEU A 30 14.47 -6.46 -1.49
CA LEU A 30 15.18 -5.19 -1.45
C LEU A 30 16.64 -5.32 -1.87
N GLU A 31 17.10 -4.35 -2.65
CA GLU A 31 18.53 -4.08 -2.88
C GLU A 31 19.23 -3.65 -1.58
N PRO A 32 20.57 -3.70 -1.50
CA PRO A 32 21.34 -2.95 -0.51
C PRO A 32 20.86 -1.50 -0.39
N ALA A 33 20.77 -0.99 0.84
CA ALA A 33 20.22 0.33 1.20
C ALA A 33 18.76 0.56 0.79
N GLY A 34 18.03 -0.51 0.43
CA GLY A 34 16.62 -0.42 0.05
C GLY A 34 15.68 -0.24 1.24
N ARG A 35 14.47 0.28 0.99
CA ARG A 35 13.47 0.57 2.04
C ARG A 35 12.11 -0.08 1.80
N LEU A 36 11.60 -0.79 2.80
CA LEU A 36 10.20 -1.20 2.90
C LEU A 36 9.42 -0.15 3.71
N VAL A 37 8.41 0.46 3.09
CA VAL A 37 7.48 1.40 3.72
C VAL A 37 6.14 0.72 3.94
N ILE A 38 5.71 0.61 5.20
CA ILE A 38 4.42 0.05 5.59
C ILE A 38 3.42 1.21 5.68
N ASN A 39 2.54 1.31 4.68
CA ASN A 39 1.44 2.27 4.63
C ASN A 39 0.11 1.55 4.92
N ALA A 40 -0.01 1.06 6.14
CA ALA A 40 -1.20 0.37 6.63
C ALA A 40 -1.52 0.86 8.05
N ILE A 41 -2.78 1.24 8.29
CA ILE A 41 -3.25 1.69 9.60
C ILE A 41 -3.27 0.52 10.61
N ARG A 42 -3.42 -0.72 10.13
CA ARG A 42 -3.42 -1.92 10.97
C ARG A 42 -2.93 -3.15 10.20
N LYS A 43 -2.20 -4.02 10.90
CA LYS A 43 -1.93 -5.41 10.49
C LYS A 43 -2.80 -6.36 11.32
N GLU A 44 -3.28 -7.43 10.71
CA GLU A 44 -4.08 -8.45 11.36
C GLU A 44 -3.20 -9.40 12.19
N ASP A 45 -3.70 -9.90 13.32
CA ASP A 45 -2.91 -10.83 14.15
C ASP A 45 -2.87 -12.26 13.59
N ARG A 46 -3.71 -12.58 12.60
CA ARG A 46 -3.92 -13.94 12.06
C ARG A 46 -2.64 -14.63 11.59
N ASP A 47 -1.68 -13.87 11.06
CA ASP A 47 -0.44 -14.38 10.49
C ASP A 47 0.80 -13.71 11.08
N LYS A 48 0.65 -13.05 12.25
CA LYS A 48 1.72 -12.32 12.94
C LYS A 48 2.95 -13.17 13.27
N ASN A 49 2.77 -14.47 13.43
CA ASN A 49 3.84 -15.44 13.62
C ASN A 49 4.86 -15.46 12.46
N HIS A 50 4.54 -14.95 11.27
CA HIS A 50 5.51 -14.78 10.18
C HIS A 50 6.68 -13.88 10.58
N LEU A 51 6.49 -12.93 11.51
CA LEU A 51 7.59 -12.11 12.02
C LEU A 51 8.72 -12.95 12.64
N MET A 52 8.41 -14.15 13.14
CA MET A 52 9.42 -15.06 13.70
C MET A 52 10.36 -15.64 12.62
N GLN A 53 10.05 -15.45 11.34
CA GLN A 53 10.88 -15.88 10.20
C GLN A 53 11.88 -14.78 9.76
N LEU A 54 11.95 -13.67 10.48
CA LEU A 54 12.89 -12.60 10.21
C LEU A 54 14.33 -13.08 10.43
N ASP A 55 15.02 -13.35 9.34
CA ASP A 55 16.47 -13.53 9.27
C ASP A 55 17.22 -12.20 9.07
N TYR A 56 18.31 -11.97 9.80
CA TYR A 56 19.08 -10.74 9.69
C TYR A 56 19.83 -10.59 8.35
N GLY A 57 20.48 -11.65 7.88
CA GLY A 57 21.33 -11.62 6.69
C GLY A 57 20.51 -11.39 5.42
N ASP A 58 19.38 -12.08 5.29
CA ASP A 58 18.54 -11.98 4.11
C ASP A 58 17.69 -10.70 4.10
N HIS A 59 17.20 -10.27 5.27
CA HIS A 59 16.18 -9.22 5.34
C HIS A 59 16.69 -7.84 5.75
N LEU A 60 17.75 -7.73 6.57
CA LEU A 60 18.19 -6.45 7.17
C LEU A 60 19.63 -6.05 6.85
N TRP A 61 20.51 -7.01 6.55
CA TRP A 61 21.90 -6.74 6.18
C TRP A 61 21.99 -5.85 4.94
N MET A 62 23.13 -5.15 4.80
CA MET A 62 23.38 -4.14 3.76
C MET A 62 22.49 -2.90 3.90
N GLU A 63 22.27 -2.42 5.12
CA GLU A 63 21.57 -1.15 5.40
C GLU A 63 20.11 -1.10 4.90
N LYS A 64 19.43 -2.24 4.85
CA LYS A 64 18.00 -2.27 4.50
C LYS A 64 17.16 -1.71 5.65
N GLU A 65 16.11 -0.97 5.31
CA GLU A 65 15.23 -0.30 6.28
C GLU A 65 13.79 -0.81 6.20
N ILE A 66 13.14 -0.92 7.37
CA ILE A 66 11.69 -1.08 7.51
C ILE A 66 11.14 0.14 8.22
N LYS A 67 10.11 0.78 7.64
CA LYS A 67 9.50 1.99 8.18
C LYS A 67 7.98 1.93 8.15
N SER A 68 7.33 2.18 9.27
CA SER A 68 5.90 2.50 9.31
C SER A 68 5.66 3.99 9.10
N VAL A 69 4.54 4.32 8.46
CA VAL A 69 4.05 5.69 8.33
C VAL A 69 2.60 5.76 8.84
N ALA A 70 2.24 6.85 9.51
CA ALA A 70 0.93 7.00 10.14
C ALA A 70 0.33 8.41 10.03
N ASN A 71 1.17 9.44 9.87
CA ASN A 71 0.73 10.82 9.86
C ASN A 71 1.02 11.48 8.51
N VAL A 72 -0.01 12.11 7.96
CA VAL A 72 0.11 13.06 6.85
C VAL A 72 -0.37 14.40 7.39
N THR A 73 0.48 15.42 7.31
CA THR A 73 0.12 16.77 7.73
C THR A 73 -0.64 17.49 6.63
N ARG A 74 -1.33 18.58 6.98
CA ARG A 74 -1.96 19.46 5.99
C ARG A 74 -0.97 19.94 4.93
N ARG A 75 0.24 20.28 5.35
CA ARG A 75 1.32 20.72 4.46
C ARG A 75 1.73 19.62 3.49
N ASP A 76 1.88 18.39 3.97
CA ASP A 76 2.22 17.23 3.10
C ASP A 76 1.17 17.04 2.00
N ILE A 77 -0.13 17.21 2.33
CA ILE A 77 -1.21 17.14 1.34
C ILE A 77 -1.15 18.28 0.32
N GLU A 78 -0.95 19.52 0.77
CA GLU A 78 -0.88 20.69 -0.13
C GLU A 78 0.30 20.56 -1.12
N GLU A 79 1.47 20.14 -0.63
CA GLU A 79 2.65 19.87 -1.46
C GLU A 79 2.40 18.69 -2.43
N PHE A 80 1.81 17.60 -1.94
CA PHE A 80 1.49 16.43 -2.77
C PHE A 80 0.46 16.73 -3.86
N LEU A 81 -0.63 17.46 -3.55
CA LEU A 81 -1.66 17.80 -4.54
C LEU A 81 -1.10 18.70 -5.65
N THR A 82 -0.20 19.61 -5.30
CA THR A 82 0.52 20.43 -6.29
C THR A 82 1.33 19.57 -7.26
N LEU A 83 2.04 18.56 -6.74
CA LEU A 83 2.79 17.60 -7.56
C LEU A 83 1.87 16.67 -8.37
N ALA A 84 0.78 16.17 -7.76
CA ALA A 84 -0.15 15.25 -8.40
C ALA A 84 -0.82 15.87 -9.63
N ALA A 85 -1.10 17.18 -9.61
CA ALA A 85 -1.61 17.92 -10.75
C ALA A 85 -0.63 17.98 -11.94
N LEU A 86 0.68 17.79 -11.71
CA LEU A 86 1.72 17.78 -12.74
C LEU A 86 2.00 16.39 -13.32
N ILE A 87 1.69 15.30 -12.58
CA ILE A 87 2.07 13.91 -12.90
C ILE A 87 0.84 13.09 -13.41
N PRO A 88 -0.09 13.73 -14.13
CA PRO A 88 -1.52 13.39 -14.28
C PRO A 88 -1.99 12.06 -13.64
N ILE A 89 -2.09 12.04 -12.31
CA ILE A 89 -2.61 10.86 -11.59
C ILE A 89 -4.14 10.86 -11.71
N ILE A 90 -4.69 9.91 -12.47
CA ILE A 90 -6.15 9.75 -12.64
C ILE A 90 -6.60 8.52 -11.85
N PRO A 91 -7.21 8.69 -10.66
CA PRO A 91 -7.75 7.57 -9.90
C PRO A 91 -8.98 6.99 -10.59
N GLU A 92 -9.12 5.67 -10.57
CA GLU A 92 -10.38 5.02 -10.90
C GLU A 92 -11.38 5.27 -9.77
N VAL A 93 -12.55 5.78 -10.13
CA VAL A 93 -13.62 6.07 -9.17
C VAL A 93 -14.96 5.55 -9.66
N GLU A 94 -15.77 5.08 -8.73
CA GLU A 94 -17.17 4.75 -8.97
C GLU A 94 -18.04 5.68 -8.13
N GLU A 95 -18.89 6.47 -8.78
CA GLU A 95 -19.66 7.51 -8.12
C GLU A 95 -21.07 7.04 -7.77
N PHE A 96 -21.46 7.26 -6.51
CA PHE A 96 -22.77 6.91 -5.98
C PHE A 96 -23.53 8.18 -5.58
N PRO A 97 -24.84 8.26 -5.87
CA PRO A 97 -25.69 9.26 -5.23
C PRO A 97 -25.79 8.97 -3.72
N LEU A 98 -26.02 10.02 -2.92
CA LEU A 98 -26.03 9.91 -1.46
C LEU A 98 -27.06 8.90 -0.94
N ASN A 99 -28.22 8.78 -1.60
CA ASN A 99 -29.27 7.81 -1.23
C ASN A 99 -28.87 6.33 -1.43
N GLU A 100 -27.79 6.06 -2.16
CA GLU A 100 -27.25 4.71 -2.37
C GLU A 100 -26.04 4.37 -1.49
N VAL A 101 -25.73 5.20 -0.48
CA VAL A 101 -24.58 4.99 0.43
C VAL A 101 -24.54 3.58 1.04
N ASN A 102 -25.70 3.03 1.43
CA ASN A 102 -25.77 1.69 2.02
C ASN A 102 -25.33 0.61 1.02
N ARG A 103 -25.66 0.79 -0.27
CA ARG A 103 -25.20 -0.13 -1.32
C ARG A 103 -23.68 -0.06 -1.46
N ALA A 104 -23.12 1.14 -1.54
CA ALA A 104 -21.67 1.35 -1.63
C ALA A 104 -20.90 0.71 -0.45
N LEU A 105 -21.42 0.84 0.78
CA LEU A 105 -20.81 0.26 1.98
C LEU A 105 -20.85 -1.28 1.99
N VAL A 106 -21.96 -1.88 1.58
CA VAL A 106 -22.07 -3.35 1.47
C VAL A 106 -21.10 -3.87 0.41
N GLU A 107 -21.02 -3.22 -0.75
CA GLU A 107 -20.08 -3.59 -1.80
C GLU A 107 -18.61 -3.51 -1.32
N ILE A 108 -18.22 -2.47 -0.58
CA ILE A 108 -16.88 -2.37 0.03
C ILE A 108 -16.63 -3.56 0.97
N LYS A 109 -17.60 -3.87 1.84
CA LYS A 109 -17.47 -4.98 2.80
C LYS A 109 -17.32 -6.34 2.11
N GLU A 110 -17.98 -6.53 0.98
CA GLU A 110 -17.90 -7.74 0.16
C GLU A 110 -16.69 -7.77 -0.79
N GLY A 111 -15.84 -6.74 -0.77
CA GLY A 111 -14.67 -6.63 -1.66
C GLY A 111 -15.02 -6.27 -3.11
N LYS A 112 -16.26 -5.83 -3.38
CA LYS A 112 -16.73 -5.37 -4.69
C LYS A 112 -16.36 -3.90 -4.92
N ILE A 113 -15.06 -3.63 -4.98
CA ILE A 113 -14.52 -2.29 -5.18
C ILE A 113 -13.32 -2.32 -6.14
N HIS A 114 -13.34 -1.42 -7.11
CA HIS A 114 -12.21 -1.06 -7.95
C HIS A 114 -11.91 0.43 -7.74
N GLY A 115 -10.65 0.76 -7.42
CA GLY A 115 -10.29 2.14 -7.06
C GLY A 115 -11.02 2.63 -5.80
N ALA A 116 -11.72 3.76 -5.91
CA ALA A 116 -12.47 4.36 -4.81
C ALA A 116 -13.97 4.50 -5.14
N LYS A 117 -14.85 4.31 -4.15
CA LYS A 117 -16.27 4.69 -4.25
C LYS A 117 -16.45 6.11 -3.71
N VAL A 118 -17.08 6.98 -4.48
CA VAL A 118 -17.23 8.42 -4.18
C VAL A 118 -18.70 8.79 -4.05
N LEU A 119 -19.08 9.45 -2.95
CA LEU A 119 -20.44 9.96 -2.76
C LEU A 119 -20.59 11.35 -3.38
N ARG A 120 -21.59 11.52 -4.24
CA ARG A 120 -22.01 12.83 -4.74
C ARG A 120 -22.91 13.51 -3.73
N ILE A 121 -22.43 14.61 -3.14
CA ILE A 121 -23.13 15.36 -2.08
C ILE A 121 -24.16 16.36 -2.65
N ASN A 122 -24.00 16.79 -3.92
CA ASN A 122 -24.82 17.85 -4.52
C ASN A 122 -25.67 17.40 -5.73
N GLY A 123 -26.03 16.11 -5.80
CA GLY A 123 -26.87 15.59 -6.88
C GLY A 123 -28.36 15.73 -6.56
N HIS A 124 -28.95 16.87 -6.92
CA HIS A 124 -30.34 16.91 -7.39
C HIS A 124 -30.39 16.57 -8.88
#